data_AF-A0A3M0ZEW4-F1
#
_entry.id   AF-A0A3M0ZEW4-F1
#
_cell.length_a   1.000
_cell.length_b   1.000
_cell.length_c   1.000
_cell.angle_alpha   90.00
_cell.angle_beta   90.00
_cell.angle_gamma   90.00
#
_symmetry.space_group_name_H-M   'P 1'
#
loop_
_entity.id
_entity.type
_entity.pdbx_description
1 polymer ?
#
loop_
_entity_poly.entity_id
_entity_poly.type
_entity_poly.pdbx_seq_one_letter_code
_entity_poly.pdbx_strand_id
1 'polypeptide(L)'
;MATDSALLKSFSQEADAIEERFEEEARRATEPDPTLEQEPLEWTPERALMLAILEDAIACYRKTLKRPRQNPEILARQAEFWFRLEDWDSPFSFNNICEALRLDPKATRERILASRDRRTDA
;
A
#
# COMPACT_ATOMS: atom_id res chain seq x y z
N MET A 1 35.73 -16.19 -56.64
CA MET A 1 34.90 -15.15 -56.00
C MET A 1 33.68 -15.80 -55.33
N ALA A 2 33.88 -16.60 -54.27
CA ALA A 2 32.77 -17.27 -53.56
C ALA A 2 32.94 -17.26 -52.02
N THR A 3 33.99 -16.63 -51.50
CA THR A 3 34.33 -16.60 -50.08
C THR A 3 33.65 -15.46 -49.32
N ASP A 4 33.17 -14.43 -50.03
CA ASP A 4 32.59 -13.22 -49.41
C ASP A 4 31.14 -13.44 -48.95
N SER A 5 30.36 -14.24 -49.70
CA SER A 5 28.95 -14.49 -49.39
C SER A 5 28.76 -15.42 -48.18
N ALA A 6 29.67 -16.38 -47.97
CA ALA A 6 29.60 -17.28 -46.82
C ALA A 6 29.93 -16.54 -45.50
N LEU A 7 30.90 -15.62 -45.56
CA LEU A 7 31.29 -14.77 -44.43
C LEU A 7 30.18 -13.79 -44.04
N LEU A 8 29.56 -13.12 -45.02
CA LEU A 8 28.44 -12.21 -44.74
C LEU A 8 27.23 -12.93 -44.14
N LYS A 9 26.98 -14.18 -44.55
CA LYS A 9 25.90 -15.00 -43.98
C LYS A 9 26.20 -15.44 -42.54
N SER A 10 27.44 -15.83 -42.22
CA SER A 10 27.80 -16.17 -40.85
C SER A 10 27.75 -14.95 -39.92
N PHE A 11 28.20 -13.79 -40.40
CA PHE A 11 28.09 -12.54 -39.66
C PHE A 11 26.64 -12.10 -39.43
N SER A 12 25.76 -12.27 -40.44
CA SER A 12 24.32 -11.99 -40.28
C SER A 12 23.69 -12.93 -39.26
N GLN A 13 23.99 -14.22 -39.34
CA GLN A 13 23.43 -15.22 -38.44
C GLN A 13 23.89 -15.03 -36.98
N GLU A 14 25.13 -14.57 -36.78
CA GLU A 14 25.63 -14.19 -35.45
C GLU A 14 24.95 -12.92 -34.92
N ALA A 15 24.70 -11.93 -35.79
CA ALA A 15 23.99 -10.71 -35.41
C ALA A 15 22.54 -10.99 -34.99
N ASP A 16 21.83 -11.82 -35.76
CA ASP A 16 20.44 -12.20 -35.47
C ASP A 16 20.34 -12.94 -34.10
N ALA A 17 21.28 -13.86 -33.83
CA ALA A 17 21.34 -14.60 -32.57
C ALA A 17 21.69 -13.73 -31.36
N ILE A 18 22.44 -12.64 -31.57
CA ILE A 18 22.74 -11.65 -30.54
C ILE A 18 21.49 -10.83 -30.24
N GLU A 19 20.77 -10.39 -31.27
CA GLU A 19 19.54 -9.59 -31.14
C GLU A 19 18.42 -10.37 -30.43
N GLU A 20 18.17 -11.63 -30.81
CA GLU A 20 17.19 -12.48 -30.13
C GLU A 20 17.49 -12.66 -28.63
N ARG A 21 18.77 -12.84 -28.28
CA ARG A 21 19.19 -12.99 -26.89
C ARG A 21 18.98 -11.70 -26.10
N PHE A 22 19.29 -10.56 -26.69
CA PHE A 22 19.03 -9.25 -26.06
C PHE A 22 17.53 -9.01 -25.87
N GLU A 23 16.70 -9.39 -26.83
CA GLU A 23 15.25 -9.29 -26.68
C GLU A 23 14.71 -10.22 -25.60
N GLU A 24 15.23 -11.44 -25.46
CA GLU A 24 14.89 -12.34 -24.37
C GLU A 24 15.32 -11.80 -23.01
N GLU A 25 16.51 -11.22 -22.92
CA GLU A 25 17.01 -10.61 -21.68
C GLU A 25 16.20 -9.37 -21.29
N ALA A 26 15.79 -8.55 -22.26
CA ALA A 26 14.89 -7.42 -22.04
C ALA A 26 13.48 -7.86 -21.62
N ARG A 27 12.93 -8.93 -22.24
CA ARG A 27 11.67 -9.56 -21.81
C ARG A 27 11.77 -10.01 -20.35
N ARG A 28 12.84 -10.70 -19.98
CA ARG A 28 13.09 -11.17 -18.62
C ARG A 28 13.30 -10.03 -17.61
N ALA A 29 13.93 -8.93 -18.02
CA ALA A 29 14.13 -7.76 -17.18
C ALA A 29 12.83 -6.95 -16.94
N THR A 30 11.83 -7.13 -17.80
CA THR A 30 10.51 -6.50 -17.66
C THR A 30 9.54 -7.38 -16.86
N GLU A 31 9.87 -8.67 -16.66
CA GLU A 31 9.14 -9.51 -15.72
C GLU A 31 9.34 -8.94 -14.31
N PRO A 32 8.25 -8.70 -13.56
CA PRO A 32 8.37 -8.27 -12.18
C PRO A 32 9.18 -9.31 -11.40
N ASP A 33 10.21 -8.87 -10.69
CA ASP A 33 11.03 -9.78 -9.86
C ASP A 33 10.11 -10.45 -8.83
N PRO A 34 9.95 -11.78 -8.87
CA PRO A 34 9.03 -12.52 -8.00
C PRO A 34 9.39 -12.40 -6.52
N THR A 35 10.59 -11.90 -6.21
CA THR A 35 11.06 -11.63 -4.84
C THR A 35 10.46 -10.34 -4.26
N LEU A 36 10.08 -9.36 -5.10
CA LEU A 36 9.63 -8.02 -4.66
C LEU A 36 8.19 -8.00 -4.10
N GLU A 37 7.41 -9.05 -4.30
CA GLU A 37 5.99 -9.07 -3.94
C GLU A 37 5.73 -9.20 -2.42
N GLN A 38 6.77 -9.40 -1.60
CA GLN A 38 6.62 -9.60 -0.15
C GLN A 38 7.64 -8.84 0.71
N GLU A 39 8.07 -7.65 0.28
CA GLU A 39 8.86 -6.75 1.14
C GLU A 39 8.08 -6.49 2.44
N PRO A 40 8.58 -6.93 3.62
CA PRO A 40 7.88 -6.74 4.88
C PRO A 40 7.66 -5.25 5.15
N LEU A 41 6.56 -4.91 5.80
CA LEU A 41 6.32 -3.52 6.19
C LEU A 41 7.42 -3.05 7.15
N GLU A 42 8.34 -2.22 6.66
CA GLU A 42 9.39 -1.63 7.49
C GLU A 42 8.76 -0.71 8.55
N TRP A 43 9.04 -0.96 9.83
CA TRP A 43 8.49 -0.17 10.93
C TRP A 43 9.35 1.06 11.24
N THR A 44 9.07 2.16 10.55
CA THR A 44 9.67 3.46 10.85
C THR A 44 8.96 4.12 12.05
N PRO A 45 9.59 5.09 12.74
CA PRO A 45 8.93 5.83 13.83
C PRO A 45 7.65 6.55 13.36
N GLU A 46 7.60 7.02 12.12
CA GLU A 46 6.41 7.63 11.51
C GLU A 46 5.28 6.61 11.38
N ARG A 47 5.55 5.41 10.87
CA ARG A 47 4.53 4.33 10.78
C ARG A 47 4.06 3.87 12.15
N ALA A 48 4.94 3.80 13.13
CA ALA A 48 4.57 3.51 14.52
C ALA A 48 3.63 4.59 15.09
N LEU A 49 3.89 5.86 14.81
CA LEU A 49 3.02 6.97 15.19
C LEU A 49 1.66 6.91 14.47
N MET A 50 1.66 6.61 13.16
CA MET A 50 0.44 6.45 12.38
C MET A 50 -0.44 5.32 12.93
N LEU A 51 0.16 4.18 13.30
CA LEU A 51 -0.55 3.09 13.97
C LEU A 51 -1.13 3.56 15.31
N ALA A 52 -0.34 4.25 16.13
CA ALA A 52 -0.81 4.75 17.43
C ALA A 52 -1.99 5.73 17.28
N ILE A 53 -1.96 6.61 16.27
CA ILE A 53 -3.08 7.51 15.95
C ILE A 53 -4.32 6.71 15.57
N LEU A 54 -4.18 5.70 14.70
CA LEU A 54 -5.29 4.87 14.26
C LEU A 54 -5.91 4.10 15.43
N GLU A 55 -5.10 3.48 16.27
CA GLU A 55 -5.54 2.75 17.47
C GLU A 55 -6.27 3.68 18.45
N ASP A 56 -5.73 4.88 18.70
CA ASP A 56 -6.34 5.85 19.59
C ASP A 56 -7.68 6.37 19.07
N ALA A 57 -7.77 6.67 17.77
CA ALA A 57 -9.00 7.09 17.11
C ALA A 57 -10.08 6.00 17.22
N ILE A 58 -9.72 4.73 16.97
CA ILE A 58 -10.64 3.60 17.10
C ILE A 58 -11.10 3.45 18.56
N ALA A 59 -10.19 3.60 19.52
CA ALA A 59 -10.52 3.51 20.95
C ALA A 59 -11.45 4.65 21.40
N CYS A 60 -11.23 5.87 20.92
CA CYS A 60 -12.13 7.00 21.13
C CYS A 60 -13.52 6.74 20.55
N TYR A 61 -13.58 6.32 19.28
CA TYR A 61 -14.84 6.04 18.59
C TYR A 61 -15.64 4.92 19.25
N ARG A 62 -14.96 3.84 19.67
CA ARG A 62 -15.60 2.70 20.35
C ARG A 62 -15.82 2.92 21.84
N LYS A 63 -15.34 4.02 22.41
CA LYS A 63 -15.35 4.32 23.85
C LYS A 63 -14.71 3.21 24.69
N THR A 64 -13.63 2.60 24.19
CA THR A 64 -12.90 1.49 24.83
C THR A 64 -11.59 1.94 25.50
N LEU A 65 -11.45 3.24 25.76
CA LEU A 65 -10.26 3.80 26.39
C LEU A 65 -10.11 3.27 27.83
N LYS A 66 -8.90 2.78 28.16
CA LYS A 66 -8.58 2.26 29.50
C LYS A 66 -8.69 3.32 30.59
N ARG A 67 -8.36 4.58 30.25
CA ARG A 67 -8.45 5.73 31.15
C ARG A 67 -9.56 6.67 30.66
N PRO A 68 -10.46 7.12 31.54
CA PRO A 68 -11.49 8.09 31.15
C PRO A 68 -10.83 9.38 30.67
N ARG A 69 -11.28 9.87 29.51
CA ARG A 69 -10.92 11.17 28.96
C ARG A 69 -12.02 12.19 29.24
N GLN A 70 -11.64 13.46 29.22
CA GLN A 70 -12.62 14.54 29.22
C GLN A 70 -13.41 14.50 27.92
N ASN A 71 -14.74 14.66 28.01
CA ASN A 71 -15.66 14.72 26.88
C ASN A 71 -15.58 13.53 25.90
N PRO A 72 -15.78 12.29 26.36
CA PRO A 72 -15.67 11.09 25.52
C PRO A 72 -16.64 11.10 24.32
N GLU A 73 -17.81 11.74 24.46
CA GLU A 73 -18.77 11.91 23.36
C GLU A 73 -18.24 12.79 22.23
N ILE A 74 -17.52 13.87 22.58
CA ILE A 74 -16.93 14.78 21.60
C ILE A 74 -15.80 14.05 20.86
N LEU A 75 -14.94 13.33 21.59
CA LEU A 75 -13.85 12.54 21.00
C LEU A 75 -14.38 11.46 20.05
N ALA A 76 -15.46 10.77 20.44
CA ALA A 76 -16.07 9.76 19.58
C ALA A 76 -16.62 10.37 18.28
N ARG A 77 -17.25 11.55 18.35
CA ARG A 77 -17.74 12.29 17.17
C ARG A 77 -16.61 12.81 16.29
N GLN A 78 -15.54 13.32 16.88
CA GLN A 78 -14.35 13.78 16.15
C GLN A 78 -13.67 12.62 15.42
N ALA A 79 -13.49 11.48 16.08
CA ALA A 79 -12.96 10.28 15.46
C ALA A 79 -13.86 9.78 14.32
N GLU A 80 -15.18 9.77 14.52
CA GLU A 80 -16.13 9.43 13.46
C GLU A 80 -16.02 10.34 12.24
N PHE A 81 -15.94 11.65 12.47
CA PHE A 81 -15.75 12.63 11.40
C PHE A 81 -14.45 12.38 10.64
N TRP A 82 -13.35 12.17 11.37
CA TRP A 82 -12.05 11.87 10.78
C TRP A 82 -12.07 10.58 9.95
N PHE A 83 -12.74 9.52 10.43
CA PHE A 83 -12.90 8.31 9.63
C PHE A 83 -13.69 8.54 8.36
N ARG A 84 -14.75 9.36 8.39
CA ARG A 84 -15.62 9.61 7.22
C ARG A 84 -15.01 10.59 6.22
N LEU A 85 -13.98 11.34 6.61
CA LEU A 85 -13.32 12.27 5.73
C LEU A 85 -12.56 11.51 4.64
N GLU A 86 -12.67 12.00 3.40
CA GLU A 86 -11.98 11.47 2.23
C GLU A 86 -10.91 12.45 1.79
N ASP A 87 -9.98 12.76 2.69
CA ASP A 87 -8.90 13.73 2.48
C ASP A 87 -7.52 13.05 2.33
N TRP A 88 -6.66 13.71 1.56
CA TRP A 88 -5.27 13.31 1.32
C TRP A 88 -4.28 14.45 1.63
N ASP A 89 -4.79 15.57 2.15
CA ASP A 89 -4.05 16.84 2.28
C ASP A 89 -3.07 16.85 3.47
N SER A 90 -3.29 15.99 4.46
CA SER A 90 -2.46 15.89 5.67
C SER A 90 -1.71 14.56 5.72
N PRO A 91 -0.44 14.52 6.15
CA PRO A 91 0.30 13.26 6.33
C PRO A 91 -0.37 12.30 7.31
N PHE A 92 -1.26 12.79 8.18
CA PHE A 92 -2.05 12.00 9.12
C PHE A 92 -3.55 12.00 8.79
N SER A 93 -3.92 12.23 7.53
CA SER A 93 -5.27 11.93 7.07
C SER A 93 -5.52 10.42 7.19
N PHE A 94 -6.79 10.04 7.38
CA PHE A 94 -7.14 8.62 7.55
C PHE A 94 -6.69 7.78 6.35
N ASN A 95 -6.86 8.32 5.13
CA ASN A 95 -6.45 7.64 3.90
C ASN A 95 -4.93 7.46 3.84
N ASN A 96 -4.14 8.51 4.12
CA ASN A 96 -2.68 8.44 4.14
C ASN A 96 -2.16 7.45 5.18
N ILE A 97 -2.78 7.39 6.36
CA ILE A 97 -2.44 6.41 7.39
C ILE A 97 -2.73 4.98 6.92
N CYS A 98 -3.89 4.74 6.29
CA CYS A 98 -4.24 3.42 5.78
C CYS A 98 -3.23 2.96 4.72
N GLU A 99 -2.91 3.80 3.73
CA GLU A 99 -1.92 3.48 2.70
C GLU A 99 -0.53 3.19 3.30
N ALA A 100 -0.06 4.03 4.22
CA ALA A 100 1.25 3.86 4.85
C ALA A 100 1.36 2.55 5.66
N LEU A 101 0.24 2.07 6.19
CA LEU A 101 0.11 0.80 6.92
C LEU A 101 -0.33 -0.37 6.03
N ARG A 102 -0.44 -0.18 4.71
CA ARG A 102 -0.90 -1.17 3.71
C ARG A 102 -2.30 -1.73 4.01
N LEU A 103 -3.19 -0.86 4.47
CA LEU A 103 -4.60 -1.13 4.70
C LEU A 103 -5.42 -0.46 3.59
N ASP A 104 -6.45 -1.14 3.09
CA ASP A 104 -7.42 -0.50 2.19
C ASP A 104 -8.25 0.53 2.97
N PRO A 105 -8.20 1.83 2.64
CA PRO A 105 -8.90 2.86 3.41
C PRO A 105 -10.42 2.65 3.44
N LYS A 106 -10.99 2.23 2.30
CA LYS A 106 -12.44 2.06 2.15
C LYS A 106 -12.97 0.92 3.03
N ALA A 107 -12.41 -0.28 2.90
CA ALA A 107 -12.80 -1.44 3.69
C ALA A 107 -12.52 -1.23 5.18
N THR A 108 -11.42 -0.53 5.52
CA THR A 108 -11.08 -0.21 6.92
C THR A 108 -12.15 0.70 7.52
N ARG A 109 -12.54 1.77 6.82
CA ARG A 109 -13.61 2.68 7.24
C ARG A 109 -14.94 1.96 7.43
N GLU A 110 -15.36 1.17 6.45
CA GLU A 110 -16.62 0.41 6.50
C GLU A 110 -16.64 -0.52 7.72
N ARG A 111 -15.55 -1.24 7.99
CA ARG A 111 -15.43 -2.13 9.16
C ARG A 111 -15.47 -1.40 10.49
N ILE A 112 -14.82 -0.23 10.59
CA ILE A 112 -14.82 0.57 11.82
C ILE A 112 -16.24 1.07 12.10
N LEU A 113 -16.88 1.68 11.11
CA LEU A 113 -18.18 2.33 11.27
C LEU A 113 -19.32 1.34 11.51
N ALA A 114 -19.36 0.21 10.79
CA ALA A 114 -20.39 -0.82 10.96
C ALA A 114 -20.41 -1.45 12.37
N SER A 115 -19.32 -1.36 13.12
CA SER A 115 -19.24 -1.93 14.47
C SER A 115 -19.95 -1.12 15.56
N ARG A 116 -20.29 0.16 15.29
CA ARG A 116 -20.97 1.04 16.26
C ARG A 116 -22.48 0.92 16.21
N ASP A 117 -23.06 0.76 15.02
CA ASP A 117 -24.52 0.65 14.84
C ASP A 117 -25.08 -0.54 15.62
N ARG A 118 -24.33 -1.64 15.71
CA ARG A 118 -24.72 -2.83 16.49
C ARG A 118 -24.79 -2.63 18.01
N ARG A 119 -24.25 -1.52 18.56
CA ARG A 119 -24.28 -1.24 20.01
C ARG A 119 -25.32 -0.19 20.37
N THR A 120 -25.80 0.60 19.43
CA THR A 120 -26.89 1.55 19.67
C THR A 120 -28.27 0.88 19.73
N ASP A 121 -28.36 -0.38 19.29
CA ASP A 121 -29.61 -1.17 19.24
C ASP A 121 -29.77 -2.16 20.42
N ALA A 122 -28.96 -2.06 21.47
CA ALA A 122 -29.03 -2.87 22.70
C ALA A 122 -29.00 -2.00 23.95
#